data_AF-Q0E2B6-F1
#
_entry.id   AF-Q0E2B6-F1
#
_cell.length_a   1.000
_cell.length_b   1.000
_cell.length_c   1.000
_cell.angle_alpha   90.00
_cell.angle_beta   90.00
_cell.angle_gamma   90.00
#
_symmetry.space_group_name_H-M   'P 1'
#
loop_
_entity.id
_entity.type
_entity.pdbx_description
1 polymer ?
#
loop_
_entity_poly.entity_id
_entity_poly.type
_entity_poly.pdbx_seq_one_letter_code
_entity_poly.pdbx_strand_id
1 'polypeptide(L)'
;DPRVRLHVGDAVEFLRNAPEGTYDAIIVDSSDPIGPAQELVEKPFFDTIARALRPGGVLCNQAESMWLHTHLIQDMLSICRETFKGSVHYAWTSVPTYPSGVIGFLLCAKEGPPVNFLTPANPIEKLEGAMEAGRDIRFYNSEMHRAAFVLPTFARRELEAYCTTVEREQQEETTAEPLKMNIMPNSEILTAS
;
A
#
# COMPACT_ATOMS: atom_id res chain seq x y z
N ASP A 1 -6.82 -18.87 -21.35
CA ASP A 1 -6.11 -19.61 -20.29
C ASP A 1 -7.16 -20.24 -19.37
N PRO A 2 -7.15 -21.57 -19.16
CA PRO A 2 -8.19 -22.26 -18.37
C PRO A 2 -8.18 -21.93 -16.88
N ARG A 3 -7.11 -21.28 -16.38
CA ARG A 3 -6.99 -20.83 -14.99
C ARG A 3 -7.77 -19.54 -14.73
N VAL A 4 -8.17 -18.83 -15.79
CA VAL A 4 -8.86 -17.54 -15.69
C VAL A 4 -10.32 -17.75 -15.32
N ARG A 5 -10.77 -17.05 -14.27
CA ARG A 5 -12.17 -16.91 -13.91
C ARG A 5 -12.53 -15.43 -13.96
N LEU A 6 -13.41 -15.06 -14.88
CA LEU A 6 -13.87 -13.67 -15.04
C LEU A 6 -15.10 -13.43 -14.15
N HIS A 7 -15.01 -12.41 -13.31
CA HIS A 7 -16.10 -11.92 -12.49
C HIS A 7 -16.41 -10.50 -12.96
N VAL A 8 -17.63 -10.24 -13.40
CA VAL A 8 -18.09 -8.89 -13.79
C VAL A 8 -18.89 -8.32 -12.63
N GLY A 9 -18.34 -7.30 -11.96
CA GLY A 9 -18.93 -6.69 -10.78
C GLY A 9 -17.96 -5.73 -10.10
N ASP A 10 -18.39 -5.20 -8.95
CA ASP A 10 -17.59 -4.30 -8.13
C ASP A 10 -16.46 -5.06 -7.40
N ALA A 11 -15.23 -4.54 -7.49
CA ALA A 11 -14.05 -5.19 -6.92
C ALA A 11 -14.03 -5.12 -5.37
N VAL A 12 -14.56 -4.05 -4.78
CA VAL A 12 -14.67 -3.88 -3.33
C VAL A 12 -15.64 -4.93 -2.78
N GLU A 13 -16.80 -5.10 -3.41
CA GLU A 13 -17.77 -6.14 -3.03
C GLU A 13 -17.18 -7.55 -3.20
N PHE A 14 -16.50 -7.80 -4.31
CA PHE A 14 -15.85 -9.08 -4.57
C PHE A 14 -14.85 -9.45 -3.46
N LEU A 15 -13.96 -8.52 -3.10
CA LEU A 15 -12.99 -8.76 -2.04
C LEU A 15 -13.64 -8.81 -0.66
N ARG A 16 -14.71 -8.03 -0.42
CA ARG A 16 -15.46 -8.08 0.84
C ARG A 16 -16.04 -9.47 1.11
N ASN A 17 -16.50 -10.15 0.08
CA ASN A 17 -17.07 -11.50 0.16
C ASN A 17 -16.03 -12.62 0.06
N ALA A 18 -14.77 -12.30 -0.25
CA ALA A 18 -13.70 -13.29 -0.29
C ALA A 18 -13.35 -13.80 1.12
N PRO A 19 -13.17 -15.12 1.30
CA PRO A 19 -12.70 -15.66 2.57
C PRO A 19 -11.34 -15.07 2.95
N GLU A 20 -11.10 -14.92 4.25
CA GLU A 20 -9.82 -14.45 4.77
C GLU A 20 -8.67 -15.36 4.35
N GLY A 21 -7.53 -14.78 3.98
CA GLY A 21 -6.33 -15.54 3.67
C GLY A 21 -6.38 -16.37 2.39
N THR A 22 -7.31 -16.07 1.47
CA THR A 22 -7.53 -16.84 0.24
C THR A 22 -6.43 -16.62 -0.80
N TYR A 23 -5.92 -15.39 -0.93
CA TYR A 23 -5.08 -15.01 -2.06
C TYR A 23 -3.59 -14.93 -1.70
N ASP A 24 -2.74 -15.48 -2.57
CA ASP A 24 -1.28 -15.29 -2.53
C ASP A 24 -0.88 -13.86 -2.91
N ALA A 25 -1.52 -13.32 -3.95
CA ALA A 25 -1.24 -12.02 -4.50
C ALA A 25 -2.54 -11.38 -5.00
N ILE A 26 -2.63 -10.06 -4.83
CA ILE A 26 -3.69 -9.22 -5.40
C ILE A 26 -3.00 -8.12 -6.23
N ILE A 27 -3.47 -7.92 -7.46
CA ILE A 27 -2.99 -6.87 -8.36
C ILE A 27 -4.18 -5.95 -8.64
N VAL A 28 -4.04 -4.67 -8.32
CA VAL A 28 -5.05 -3.63 -8.58
C VAL A 28 -4.57 -2.82 -9.79
N ASP A 29 -5.10 -3.20 -10.94
CA ASP A 29 -4.93 -2.52 -12.23
C ASP A 29 -6.16 -1.65 -12.50
N SER A 30 -6.24 -0.51 -11.81
CA SER A 30 -7.37 0.42 -11.87
C SER A 30 -7.04 1.66 -12.69
N SER A 31 -8.08 2.31 -13.20
CA SER A 31 -7.99 3.68 -13.70
C SER A 31 -7.67 4.67 -12.58
N ASP A 32 -7.31 5.90 -12.97
CA ASP A 32 -7.12 7.04 -12.06
C ASP A 32 -8.31 7.15 -11.07
N PRO A 33 -8.09 7.61 -9.83
CA PRO A 33 -9.09 7.63 -8.74
C PRO A 33 -10.11 8.76 -8.91
N ILE A 34 -10.77 8.81 -10.06
CA ILE A 34 -11.84 9.72 -10.39
C ILE A 34 -13.12 8.90 -10.60
N GLY A 35 -14.19 9.29 -9.90
CA GLY A 35 -15.46 8.60 -9.95
C GLY A 35 -15.41 7.23 -9.24
N PRO A 36 -15.81 6.11 -9.87
CA PRO A 36 -15.96 4.83 -9.18
C PRO A 36 -14.66 4.24 -8.63
N ALA A 37 -13.50 4.71 -9.11
CA ALA A 37 -12.20 4.24 -8.65
C ALA A 37 -11.69 4.95 -7.37
N GLN A 38 -12.39 5.99 -6.89
CA GLN A 38 -11.97 6.73 -5.69
C GLN A 38 -11.90 5.84 -4.45
N GLU A 39 -12.86 4.94 -4.28
CA GLU A 39 -12.87 4.00 -3.13
C GLU A 39 -11.64 3.07 -3.12
N LEU A 40 -11.00 2.86 -4.28
CA LEU A 40 -9.87 1.93 -4.42
C LEU A 40 -8.54 2.50 -3.90
N VAL A 41 -8.51 3.77 -3.48
CA VAL A 41 -7.34 4.40 -2.86
C VAL A 41 -7.56 4.74 -1.38
N GLU A 42 -8.70 4.36 -0.81
CA GLU A 42 -9.04 4.65 0.58
C GLU A 42 -8.71 3.48 1.52
N LYS A 43 -8.48 3.80 2.80
CA LYS A 43 -8.11 2.83 3.83
C LYS A 43 -9.03 1.59 3.92
N PRO A 44 -10.38 1.70 3.87
CA PRO A 44 -11.26 0.52 3.96
C PRO A 44 -11.01 -0.52 2.86
N PHE A 45 -10.59 -0.08 1.68
CA PHE A 45 -10.25 -0.98 0.58
C PHE A 45 -8.94 -1.73 0.86
N PHE A 46 -7.90 -1.03 1.30
CA PHE A 46 -6.64 -1.66 1.70
C PHE A 46 -6.82 -2.65 2.87
N ASP A 47 -7.67 -2.33 3.85
CA ASP A 47 -8.02 -3.25 4.95
C ASP A 47 -8.69 -4.54 4.41
N THR A 48 -9.58 -4.39 3.42
CA THR A 48 -10.27 -5.51 2.77
C THR A 48 -9.27 -6.39 2.00
N ILE A 49 -8.34 -5.78 1.26
CA ILE A 49 -7.24 -6.49 0.59
C ILE A 49 -6.38 -7.25 1.60
N ALA A 50 -5.93 -6.58 2.66
CA ALA A 50 -5.07 -7.17 3.67
C ALA A 50 -5.74 -8.38 4.35
N ARG A 51 -7.05 -8.34 4.59
CA ARG A 51 -7.80 -9.52 5.07
C ARG A 51 -7.78 -10.65 4.05
N ALA A 52 -8.08 -10.37 2.78
CA ALA A 52 -8.18 -11.38 1.74
C ALA A 52 -6.83 -12.06 1.40
N LEU A 53 -5.70 -11.39 1.64
CA LEU A 53 -4.36 -11.95 1.50
C LEU A 53 -4.01 -12.94 2.62
N ARG A 54 -3.33 -14.03 2.26
CA ARG A 54 -2.71 -14.93 3.26
C ARG A 54 -1.54 -14.26 3.98
N PRO A 55 -1.05 -14.80 5.12
CA PRO A 55 0.20 -14.33 5.72
C PRO A 55 1.36 -14.33 4.73
N GLY A 56 2.09 -13.20 4.64
CA GLY A 56 3.12 -12.97 3.63
C GLY A 56 2.60 -12.84 2.19
N GLY A 57 1.30 -12.77 1.98
CA GLY A 57 0.68 -12.44 0.69
C GLY A 57 0.92 -11.00 0.31
N VAL A 58 0.90 -10.70 -0.99
CA VAL A 58 1.37 -9.43 -1.54
C VAL A 58 0.31 -8.66 -2.31
N LEU A 59 0.33 -7.34 -2.19
CA LEU A 59 -0.42 -6.39 -3.01
C LEU A 59 0.54 -5.71 -3.99
N CYS A 60 0.11 -5.55 -5.25
CA CYS A 60 0.63 -4.58 -6.20
C CYS A 60 -0.50 -3.65 -6.63
N ASN A 61 -0.42 -2.37 -6.28
CA ASN A 61 -1.44 -1.37 -6.59
C ASN A 61 -0.85 -0.31 -7.53
N GLN A 62 -1.55 0.03 -8.61
CA GLN A 62 -1.23 1.22 -9.42
C GLN A 62 -1.19 2.46 -8.49
N ALA A 63 -0.12 3.25 -8.53
CA ALA A 63 0.11 4.33 -7.56
C ALA A 63 0.63 5.62 -8.20
N GLU A 64 0.04 6.01 -9.31
CA GLU A 64 0.14 7.31 -9.96
C GLU A 64 1.55 7.72 -10.37
N SER A 65 1.72 8.94 -10.89
CA SER A 65 3.02 9.45 -11.27
C SER A 65 3.68 10.25 -10.14
N MET A 66 4.91 9.89 -9.79
CA MET A 66 5.76 10.68 -8.89
C MET A 66 6.06 12.11 -9.38
N TRP A 67 5.84 12.43 -10.66
CA TRP A 67 6.02 13.79 -11.17
C TRP A 67 4.80 14.68 -10.94
N LEU A 68 3.63 14.08 -10.78
CA LEU A 68 2.34 14.80 -10.79
C LEU A 68 1.60 14.69 -9.45
N HIS A 69 1.73 13.55 -8.77
CA HIS A 69 0.79 13.12 -7.74
C HIS A 69 1.47 12.71 -6.42
N THR A 70 2.60 13.31 -6.06
CA THR A 70 3.36 12.92 -4.84
C THR A 70 2.53 12.96 -3.56
N HIS A 71 1.62 13.92 -3.42
CA HIS A 71 0.69 14.03 -2.28
C HIS A 71 -0.21 12.80 -2.15
N LEU A 72 -0.84 12.38 -3.25
CA LEU A 72 -1.69 11.19 -3.27
C LEU A 72 -0.88 9.91 -3.00
N ILE A 73 0.35 9.84 -3.52
CA ILE A 73 1.25 8.71 -3.26
C ILE A 73 1.64 8.65 -1.78
N GLN A 74 1.88 9.80 -1.13
CA GLN A 74 2.17 9.88 0.31
C GLN A 74 0.99 9.39 1.14
N ASP A 75 -0.23 9.82 0.82
CA ASP A 75 -1.44 9.39 1.52
C ASP A 75 -1.64 7.87 1.41
N MET A 76 -1.53 7.31 0.20
CA MET A 76 -1.62 5.86 0.00
C MET A 76 -0.49 5.10 0.70
N LEU A 77 0.74 5.64 0.72
CA LEU A 77 1.86 5.06 1.48
C LEU A 77 1.58 5.02 2.98
N SER A 78 1.01 6.10 3.53
CA SER A 78 0.64 6.17 4.95
C SER A 78 -0.37 5.08 5.29
N ILE A 79 -1.46 5.03 4.53
CA ILE A 79 -2.51 4.02 4.66
C ILE A 79 -1.92 2.61 4.56
N CYS A 80 -1.05 2.37 3.58
CA CYS A 80 -0.42 1.07 3.39
C CYS A 80 0.50 0.68 4.55
N ARG A 81 1.28 1.61 5.11
CA ARG A 81 2.16 1.32 6.27
C ARG A 81 1.38 1.06 7.55
N GLU A 82 0.24 1.72 7.72
CA GLU A 82 -0.68 1.43 8.82
C GLU A 82 -1.32 0.05 8.67
N THR A 83 -1.70 -0.31 7.45
CA THR A 83 -2.47 -1.53 7.16
C THR A 83 -1.60 -2.79 7.05
N PHE A 84 -0.47 -2.69 6.35
CA PHE A 84 0.42 -3.82 6.06
C PHE A 84 1.63 -3.80 6.98
N LYS A 85 1.76 -4.84 7.81
CA LYS A 85 2.88 -4.99 8.77
C LYS A 85 4.10 -5.72 8.21
N GLY A 86 4.05 -6.14 6.94
CA GLY A 86 5.22 -6.60 6.20
C GLY A 86 5.95 -5.44 5.51
N SER A 87 6.64 -5.73 4.42
CA SER A 87 7.34 -4.71 3.62
C SER A 87 6.35 -3.85 2.83
N VAL A 88 6.62 -2.54 2.76
CA VAL A 88 5.87 -1.56 1.96
C VAL A 88 6.88 -0.74 1.16
N HIS A 89 6.75 -0.76 -0.17
CA HIS A 89 7.66 -0.06 -1.09
C HIS A 89 6.88 0.61 -2.22
N TYR A 90 7.45 1.70 -2.73
CA TYR A 90 7.03 2.31 -3.98
C TYR A 90 8.05 1.97 -5.07
N ALA A 91 7.56 1.52 -6.24
CA ALA A 91 8.34 1.31 -7.45
C ALA A 91 7.75 2.13 -8.59
N TRP A 92 8.51 2.33 -9.68
CA TRP A 92 8.02 3.04 -10.85
C TRP A 92 8.57 2.45 -12.15
N THR A 93 7.91 2.77 -13.27
CA THR A 93 8.39 2.39 -14.61
C THR A 93 8.01 3.44 -15.65
N SER A 94 8.62 3.35 -16.84
CA SER A 94 8.30 4.17 -18.00
C SER A 94 7.12 3.58 -18.78
N VAL A 95 6.12 4.42 -19.03
CA VAL A 95 5.01 4.13 -19.94
C VAL A 95 4.74 5.41 -20.73
N PRO A 96 5.28 5.55 -21.96
CA PRO A 96 5.27 6.83 -22.70
C PRO A 96 3.89 7.45 -22.92
N THR A 97 2.83 6.63 -22.98
CA THR A 97 1.46 7.06 -23.22
C THR A 97 0.68 7.41 -21.96
N TYR A 98 1.25 7.20 -20.78
CA TYR A 98 0.67 7.68 -19.53
C TYR A 98 1.07 9.12 -19.24
N PRO A 99 0.26 9.88 -18.48
CA PRO A 99 0.62 11.24 -18.06
C PRO A 99 2.03 11.27 -17.45
N SER A 100 2.84 12.26 -17.82
CA SER A 100 4.28 12.39 -17.49
C SER A 100 5.23 11.29 -18.01
N GLY A 101 4.72 10.27 -18.71
CA GLY A 101 5.52 9.19 -19.30
C GLY A 101 5.97 8.11 -18.31
N VAL A 102 5.46 8.14 -17.07
CA VAL A 102 5.81 7.19 -16.00
C VAL A 102 4.57 6.81 -15.18
N ILE A 103 4.65 5.67 -14.51
CA ILE A 103 3.65 5.22 -13.54
C ILE A 103 4.32 4.53 -12.36
N GLY A 104 3.70 4.66 -11.20
CA GLY A 104 4.11 4.11 -9.93
C GLY A 104 3.31 2.87 -9.53
N PHE A 105 3.88 2.11 -8.60
CA PHE A 105 3.24 0.97 -7.97
C PHE A 105 3.55 0.93 -6.48
N LEU A 106 2.53 0.68 -5.67
CA LEU A 106 2.68 0.33 -4.26
C LEU A 106 2.74 -1.18 -4.12
N LEU A 107 3.84 -1.66 -3.54
CA LEU A 107 4.03 -3.06 -3.21
C LEU A 107 3.99 -3.22 -1.69
N CYS A 108 3.02 -4.01 -1.22
CA CYS A 108 2.79 -4.22 0.21
C CYS A 108 2.75 -5.72 0.52
N ALA A 109 3.31 -6.14 1.65
CA ALA A 109 3.21 -7.51 2.14
C ALA A 109 2.41 -7.55 3.44
N LYS A 110 1.48 -8.49 3.55
CA LYS A 110 0.83 -8.81 4.83
C LYS A 110 1.85 -9.38 5.80
N GLU A 111 1.62 -9.18 7.11
CA GLU A 111 2.39 -9.85 8.15
C GLU A 111 2.50 -11.38 7.89
N GLY A 112 3.68 -11.94 8.12
CA GLY A 112 3.96 -13.35 7.84
C GLY A 112 5.41 -13.57 7.37
N PRO A 113 5.66 -14.58 6.53
CA PRO A 113 6.98 -14.80 5.94
C PRO A 113 7.54 -13.52 5.29
N PRO A 114 8.83 -13.19 5.51
CA PRO A 114 9.39 -11.94 5.02
C PRO A 114 9.41 -11.90 3.49
N VAL A 115 9.00 -10.76 2.93
CA VAL A 115 8.98 -10.52 1.47
C VAL A 115 9.98 -9.41 1.16
N ASN A 116 11.00 -9.72 0.36
CA ASN A 116 11.92 -8.70 -0.13
C ASN A 116 11.55 -8.30 -1.56
N PHE A 117 10.82 -7.20 -1.72
CA PHE A 117 10.43 -6.71 -3.04
C PHE A 117 11.61 -6.22 -3.88
N LEU A 118 12.75 -5.85 -3.28
CA LEU A 118 13.92 -5.37 -4.03
C LEU A 118 14.65 -6.49 -4.77
N THR A 119 14.42 -7.77 -4.44
CA THR A 119 15.09 -8.89 -5.10
C THR A 119 14.08 -9.98 -5.41
N PRO A 120 13.77 -10.26 -6.70
CA PRO A 120 12.75 -11.24 -7.05
C PRO A 120 13.21 -12.63 -6.62
N ALA A 121 12.45 -13.27 -5.72
CA ALA A 121 12.73 -14.60 -5.22
C ALA A 121 12.58 -15.69 -6.30
N ASN A 122 11.71 -15.45 -7.28
CA ASN A 122 11.45 -16.34 -8.40
C ASN A 122 11.49 -15.54 -9.73
N PRO A 123 12.68 -15.22 -10.24
CA PRO A 123 12.83 -14.40 -11.45
C PRO A 123 12.29 -15.15 -12.68
N ILE A 124 11.52 -14.45 -13.51
CA ILE A 124 10.78 -15.04 -14.64
C ILE A 124 11.71 -15.67 -15.68
N GLU A 125 12.94 -15.18 -15.81
CA GLU A 125 13.95 -15.70 -16.74
C GLU A 125 14.41 -17.12 -16.37
N LYS A 126 14.19 -17.54 -15.12
CA LYS A 126 14.51 -18.89 -14.63
C LYS A 126 13.33 -19.85 -14.69
N LEU A 127 12.15 -19.38 -15.09
CA LEU A 127 10.96 -20.22 -15.19
C LEU A 127 10.94 -20.97 -16.53
N GLU A 128 10.88 -22.30 -16.44
CA GLU A 128 10.72 -23.15 -17.63
C GLU A 128 9.47 -22.75 -18.43
N GLY A 129 9.64 -22.61 -19.75
CA GLY A 129 8.56 -22.21 -20.65
C GLY A 129 8.12 -20.74 -20.54
N ALA A 130 8.76 -19.90 -19.71
CA ALA A 130 8.46 -18.47 -19.65
C ALA A 130 8.63 -17.81 -21.03
N MET A 131 9.65 -18.24 -21.78
CA MET A 131 10.01 -17.74 -23.11
C MET A 131 9.29 -18.49 -24.26
N GLU A 132 8.60 -19.61 -24.01
CA GLU A 132 8.18 -20.54 -25.07
C GLU A 132 6.68 -20.53 -25.42
N ALA A 133 5.92 -19.49 -25.03
CA ALA A 133 4.48 -19.47 -25.31
C ALA A 133 3.94 -18.10 -25.75
N GLY A 134 4.50 -17.50 -26.80
CA GLY A 134 4.04 -16.18 -27.30
C GLY A 134 4.19 -15.05 -26.27
N ARG A 135 5.07 -15.26 -25.30
CA ARG A 135 5.38 -14.40 -24.15
C ARG A 135 6.81 -13.87 -24.28
N ASP A 136 7.12 -13.22 -25.40
CA ASP A 136 8.36 -12.44 -25.46
C ASP A 136 8.24 -11.32 -24.43
N ILE A 137 8.97 -11.46 -23.32
CA ILE A 137 9.01 -10.44 -22.28
C ILE A 137 9.79 -9.26 -22.85
N ARG A 138 9.09 -8.17 -23.16
CA ARG A 138 9.67 -7.04 -23.91
C ARG A 138 10.33 -5.98 -23.05
N PHE A 139 9.99 -5.93 -21.77
CA PHE A 139 10.39 -4.84 -20.88
C PHE A 139 10.92 -5.35 -19.54
N TYR A 140 10.14 -6.17 -18.85
CA TYR A 140 10.53 -6.69 -17.54
C TYR A 140 11.75 -7.59 -17.65
N ASN A 141 12.68 -7.40 -16.72
CA ASN A 141 13.72 -8.37 -16.37
C ASN A 141 14.15 -8.11 -14.93
N SER A 142 14.94 -9.00 -14.35
CA SER A 142 15.40 -8.94 -12.96
C SER A 142 16.24 -7.70 -12.65
N GLU A 143 16.91 -7.09 -13.62
CA GLU A 143 17.64 -5.84 -13.43
C GLU A 143 16.68 -4.64 -13.42
N MET A 144 15.74 -4.62 -14.37
CA MET A 144 14.68 -3.61 -14.45
C MET A 144 13.80 -3.64 -13.19
N HIS A 145 13.51 -4.83 -12.66
CA HIS A 145 12.81 -5.01 -11.39
C HIS A 145 13.50 -4.26 -10.25
N ARG A 146 14.83 -4.42 -10.11
CA ARG A 146 15.61 -3.73 -9.07
C ARG A 146 15.65 -2.23 -9.31
N ALA A 147 15.87 -1.83 -10.56
CA ALA A 147 15.96 -0.43 -10.96
C ALA A 147 14.65 0.34 -10.72
N ALA A 148 13.50 -0.33 -10.81
CA ALA A 148 12.19 0.26 -10.56
C ALA A 148 12.04 0.85 -9.14
N PHE A 149 12.83 0.41 -8.15
CA PHE A 149 12.83 0.96 -6.79
C PHE A 149 13.82 2.11 -6.59
N VAL A 150 14.64 2.42 -7.61
CA VAL A 150 15.59 3.53 -7.54
C VAL A 150 14.87 4.83 -7.93
N LEU A 151 14.55 5.62 -6.91
CA LEU A 151 13.83 6.89 -7.08
C LEU A 151 14.78 8.07 -7.30
N PRO A 152 14.39 9.05 -8.14
CA PRO A 152 15.02 10.36 -8.19
C PRO A 152 15.06 11.02 -6.80
N THR A 153 16.05 11.88 -6.56
CA THR A 153 16.28 12.51 -5.24
C THR A 153 15.05 13.25 -4.71
N PHE A 154 14.31 13.96 -5.56
CA PHE A 154 13.12 14.68 -5.12
C PHE A 154 12.03 13.71 -4.65
N ALA A 155 11.71 12.68 -5.43
CA ALA A 155 10.68 11.70 -5.10
C ALA A 155 11.04 10.94 -3.82
N ARG A 156 12.31 10.54 -3.69
CA ARG A 156 12.81 9.92 -2.46
C ARG A 156 12.56 10.81 -1.24
N ARG A 157 12.95 12.09 -1.32
CA ARG A 157 12.75 13.05 -0.22
C ARG A 157 11.28 13.18 0.13
N GLU A 158 10.40 13.38 -0.84
CA GLU A 158 8.96 13.54 -0.58
C GLU A 158 8.34 12.26 0.02
N LEU A 159 8.66 11.08 -0.52
CA LEU A 159 8.03 9.82 -0.10
C LEU A 159 8.62 9.23 1.20
N GLU A 160 9.87 9.56 1.54
CA GLU A 160 10.52 9.15 2.80
C GLU A 160 10.23 10.13 3.95
N ALA A 161 10.19 11.44 3.69
CA ALA A 161 9.97 12.45 4.74
C ALA A 161 8.63 12.26 5.48
N TYR A 162 7.62 11.73 4.79
CA TYR A 162 6.31 11.46 5.37
C TYR A 162 6.34 10.36 6.46
N CYS A 163 7.29 9.42 6.42
CA CYS A 163 7.40 8.39 7.46
C CYS A 163 7.83 8.99 8.80
N THR A 164 8.77 9.93 8.75
CA THR A 164 9.38 10.50 9.96
C THR A 164 8.46 11.50 10.65
N THR A 165 7.58 12.19 9.93
CA THR A 165 6.58 13.09 10.52
C THR A 165 5.46 12.33 11.23
N VAL A 166 4.92 11.26 10.63
CA VAL A 166 3.88 10.44 11.26
C VAL A 166 4.38 9.73 12.52
N GLU A 167 5.62 9.23 12.52
CA GLU A 167 6.25 8.65 13.71
C GLU A 167 6.46 9.68 14.83
N ARG A 168 6.74 10.95 14.48
CA ARG A 168 6.90 12.05 15.45
C ARG A 168 5.56 12.51 16.02
N GLU A 169 4.53 12.65 15.20
CA GLU A 169 3.20 13.06 15.64
C GLU A 169 2.56 12.00 16.55
N GLN A 170 2.72 10.70 16.24
CA GLN A 170 2.25 9.61 17.12
C GLN A 170 3.03 9.52 18.45
N GLN A 171 4.30 9.90 18.47
CA GLN A 171 5.09 10.03 19.71
C GLN A 171 4.68 11.26 20.55
N GLU A 172 4.34 12.38 19.92
CA GLU A 172 3.85 13.57 20.61
C GLU A 172 2.44 13.38 21.20
N GLU A 173 1.55 12.67 20.50
CA GLU A 173 0.21 12.33 21.02
C GLU A 173 0.25 11.33 22.19
N THR A 174 1.19 10.38 22.18
CA THR A 174 1.35 9.39 23.26
C THR A 174 2.05 9.95 24.50
N THR A 175 2.74 11.10 24.38
CA THR A 175 3.44 11.77 25.49
C THR A 175 2.64 12.92 26.12
N ALA A 176 1.52 13.32 25.52
CA ALA A 176 0.61 14.30 26.10
C ALA A 176 -0.17 13.72 27.28
N GLU A 177 0.23 14.04 28.51
CA GLU A 177 -0.56 13.71 29.70
C GLU A 177 -1.92 14.42 29.68
N PRO A 178 -3.04 13.75 30.01
CA PRO A 178 -4.34 14.39 30.09
C PRO A 178 -4.35 15.42 31.22
N LEU A 179 -4.60 16.68 30.88
CA LEU A 179 -4.82 17.78 31.82
C LEU A 179 -5.94 17.39 32.81
N LYS A 180 -5.55 17.02 34.04
CA LYS A 180 -6.50 16.79 35.14
C LYS A 180 -7.15 18.11 35.52
N MET A 181 -8.41 18.26 35.14
CA MET A 181 -9.28 19.34 35.60
C MET A 181 -9.59 19.09 37.09
N ASN A 182 -8.92 19.82 37.99
CA ASN A 182 -9.14 19.71 39.43
C ASN A 182 -10.49 20.34 39.80
N ILE A 183 -11.48 19.49 40.11
CA ILE A 183 -12.72 19.90 40.77
C ILE A 183 -12.44 19.92 42.28
N MET A 184 -12.46 21.11 42.89
CA MET A 184 -12.33 21.30 44.34
C MET A 184 -13.54 20.68 45.08
N PRO A 185 -13.34 19.92 46.18
CA PRO A 185 -14.46 19.40 46.97
C PRO A 185 -15.00 20.44 47.97
N ASN A 186 -16.33 20.51 48.07
CA ASN A 186 -17.08 21.34 49.01
C ASN A 186 -16.67 21.11 50.48
N SER A 187 -16.41 22.20 51.18
CA SER A 187 -16.18 22.23 52.63
C SER A 187 -17.47 22.01 53.41
N GLU A 188 -17.44 20.98 54.26
CA GLU A 188 -18.08 20.80 55.57
C GLU A 188 -19.35 21.62 55.92
N ILE A 189 -20.44 20.87 56.09
CA ILE A 189 -21.61 21.25 56.89
C ILE A 189 -21.20 21.16 58.36
N LEU A 190 -21.09 22.30 59.04
CA LEU A 190 -21.04 22.39 60.49
C LEU A 190 -22.47 22.27 61.06
N THR A 191 -22.71 21.28 61.90
CA THR A 191 -23.84 21.23 62.84
C THR A 191 -23.39 21.72 64.21
N ALA A 192 -24.10 22.69 64.82
CA ALA A 192 -24.55 22.66 66.22
C ALA A 192 -25.27 23.97 66.63
N SER A 193 -26.46 23.78 67.23
CA SER A 193 -27.30 24.68 68.05
C SER A 193 -28.10 25.77 67.34
#